data_AF-A0A2R6N4E5-F1
#
_entry.id   AF-A0A2R6N4E5-F1
#
_cell.length_a   1.000
_cell.length_b   1.000
_cell.length_c   1.000
_cell.angle_alpha   90.00
_cell.angle_beta   90.00
_cell.angle_gamma   90.00
#
_symmetry.space_group_name_H-M   'P 1'
#
loop_
_entity.id
_entity.type
_entity.pdbx_description
1 polymer ?
#
loop_
_entity_poly.entity_id
_entity_poly.type
_entity_poly.pdbx_seq_one_letter_code
_entity_poly.pdbx_strand_id
1 'polypeptide(L)'
;MTDVAGRLSSLTPSERTLPGYLFWLSRPRFWLYLAGPVIVGVVYGAAGPGDVVQLITVALFAYFLLPANLFLYGINDIFDADIDALNPKKAEDGREVQYTGSRAVAAVVASATLLGAAFVPFLPRTALLPFAGFYLLGVAYSAPPLRFKTTPFLDSLSNGLYVLPALVAYATLTGSFPPTLLGERRTLAYCGACWLAAAGLMTWLHPFLGGVFAVYLLFVAGIVAGSVAVSRAYWWFPAVNTLAGMVLTLGGIWGLIHG
;
A
#
# COMPACT_ATOMS: atom_id res chain seq x y z
N MET A 1 -38.30 -18.54 -8.24
CA MET A 1 -36.95 -18.01 -7.94
C MET A 1 -36.22 -18.79 -6.82
N THR A 2 -36.81 -19.85 -6.26
CA THR A 2 -36.27 -20.64 -5.14
C THR A 2 -35.29 -21.76 -5.52
N ASP A 3 -35.23 -22.18 -6.79
CA ASP A 3 -34.43 -23.32 -7.24
C ASP A 3 -32.93 -22.99 -7.47
N VAL A 4 -32.63 -21.78 -7.96
CA VAL A 4 -31.24 -21.38 -8.27
C VAL A 4 -30.44 -21.11 -6.98
N ALA A 5 -31.04 -20.44 -5.99
CA ALA A 5 -30.36 -20.15 -4.73
C ALA A 5 -30.04 -21.44 -3.95
N GLY A 6 -30.97 -22.41 -3.92
CA GLY A 6 -30.75 -23.72 -3.29
C GLY A 6 -29.64 -24.53 -3.99
N ARG A 7 -29.63 -24.55 -5.32
CA ARG A 7 -28.56 -25.20 -6.11
C ARG A 7 -27.20 -24.52 -5.96
N LEU A 8 -27.16 -23.19 -5.81
CA LEU A 8 -25.90 -22.48 -5.56
C LEU A 8 -25.39 -22.73 -4.14
N SER A 9 -26.27 -22.86 -3.14
CA SER A 9 -25.87 -23.20 -1.77
C SER A 9 -25.31 -24.62 -1.63
N SER A 10 -25.73 -25.57 -2.46
CA SER A 10 -25.15 -26.92 -2.43
C SER A 10 -23.77 -27.01 -3.07
N LEU A 11 -23.37 -26.01 -3.87
CA LEU A 11 -22.04 -25.92 -4.48
C LEU A 11 -21.02 -25.23 -3.57
N THR A 12 -21.48 -24.54 -2.52
CA THR A 12 -20.56 -23.87 -1.60
C THR A 12 -19.89 -24.85 -0.64
N PRO A 13 -18.57 -24.72 -0.40
CA PRO A 13 -17.86 -25.59 0.53
C PRO A 13 -18.45 -25.54 1.94
N SER A 14 -18.52 -26.69 2.62
CA SER A 14 -18.98 -26.75 4.01
C SER A 14 -17.94 -26.17 4.97
N GLU A 15 -18.36 -25.22 5.82
CA GLU A 15 -17.56 -24.62 6.89
C GLU A 15 -17.04 -25.62 7.93
N ARG A 16 -17.65 -26.82 8.00
CA ARG A 16 -17.25 -27.88 8.95
C ARG A 16 -15.95 -28.59 8.54
N THR A 17 -15.55 -28.47 7.28
CA THR A 17 -14.31 -29.04 6.76
C THR A 17 -13.21 -27.97 6.78
N LEU A 18 -11.96 -28.34 7.02
CA LEU A 18 -10.86 -27.37 6.99
C LEU A 18 -10.77 -26.59 5.65
N PRO A 19 -10.86 -27.21 4.47
CA PRO A 19 -10.84 -26.47 3.20
C PRO A 19 -12.00 -25.50 3.05
N GLY A 20 -13.22 -25.91 3.44
CA GLY A 20 -14.38 -25.02 3.38
C GLY A 20 -14.32 -23.89 4.40
N TYR A 21 -13.85 -24.17 5.62
CA TYR A 21 -13.56 -23.14 6.61
C TYR A 21 -12.59 -22.10 6.06
N LEU A 22 -11.46 -22.53 5.47
CA LEU A 22 -10.46 -21.62 4.90
C LEU A 22 -11.01 -20.82 3.72
N PHE A 23 -11.85 -21.44 2.87
CA PHE A 23 -12.55 -20.75 1.81
C PHE A 23 -13.38 -19.58 2.36
N TRP A 24 -14.19 -19.81 3.39
CA TRP A 24 -15.01 -18.76 4.00
C TRP A 24 -14.20 -17.74 4.81
N LEU A 25 -13.17 -18.18 5.54
CA LEU A 25 -12.20 -17.33 6.24
C LEU A 25 -11.55 -16.31 5.28
N SER A 26 -11.26 -16.72 4.04
CA SER A 26 -10.68 -15.85 3.02
C SER A 26 -11.65 -14.80 2.46
N ARG A 27 -12.93 -14.81 2.89
CA ARG A 27 -14.00 -13.88 2.49
C ARG A 27 -14.11 -13.71 0.97
N PRO A 28 -14.62 -14.71 0.21
CA PRO A 28 -14.67 -14.71 -1.25
C PRO A 28 -15.29 -13.47 -1.89
N ARG A 29 -16.28 -12.87 -1.22
CA ARG A 29 -16.90 -11.60 -1.62
C ARG A 29 -15.91 -10.44 -1.80
N PHE A 30 -14.75 -10.51 -1.14
CA PHE A 30 -13.71 -9.48 -1.15
C PHE A 30 -12.45 -9.87 -1.90
N TRP A 31 -12.39 -11.06 -2.53
CA TRP A 31 -11.17 -11.50 -3.23
C TRP A 31 -10.68 -10.48 -4.28
N LEU A 32 -11.61 -9.84 -4.98
CA LEU A 32 -11.30 -8.84 -6.00
C LEU A 32 -10.81 -7.50 -5.43
N TYR A 33 -10.90 -7.26 -4.12
CA TYR A 33 -10.30 -6.06 -3.50
C TYR A 33 -8.78 -6.11 -3.57
N LEU A 34 -8.18 -7.31 -3.65
CA LEU A 34 -6.74 -7.50 -3.83
C LEU A 34 -6.40 -7.97 -5.25
N ALA A 35 -7.13 -8.95 -5.78
CA ALA A 35 -6.87 -9.49 -7.12
C ALA A 35 -7.27 -8.55 -8.25
N GLY A 36 -8.32 -7.73 -8.07
CA GLY A 36 -8.73 -6.71 -9.04
C GLY A 36 -7.65 -5.67 -9.29
N PRO A 37 -7.05 -5.08 -8.24
CA PRO A 37 -5.88 -4.21 -8.38
C PRO A 37 -4.70 -4.87 -9.12
N VAL A 38 -4.44 -6.17 -8.93
CA VAL A 38 -3.42 -6.87 -9.75
C VAL A 38 -3.77 -6.79 -11.24
N ILE A 39 -5.03 -7.07 -11.62
CA ILE A 39 -5.47 -6.93 -13.02
C ILE A 39 -5.23 -5.51 -13.53
N VAL A 40 -5.58 -4.49 -12.74
CA VAL A 40 -5.35 -3.08 -13.12
C VAL A 40 -3.86 -2.84 -13.34
N GLY A 41 -2.99 -3.23 -12.39
CA GLY A 41 -1.55 -3.07 -12.52
C GLY A 41 -0.97 -3.78 -13.75
N VAL A 42 -1.44 -4.99 -14.03
CA VAL A 42 -1.05 -5.76 -15.22
C VAL A 42 -1.48 -5.05 -16.51
N VAL A 43 -2.76 -4.66 -16.62
CA VAL A 43 -3.31 -4.03 -17.83
C VAL A 43 -2.61 -2.71 -18.15
N TYR A 44 -2.31 -1.89 -17.13
CA TYR A 44 -1.61 -0.62 -17.33
C TYR A 44 -0.09 -0.76 -17.47
N GLY A 45 0.49 -1.89 -17.03
CA GLY A 45 1.93 -2.16 -17.12
C GLY A 45 2.35 -2.99 -18.35
N ALA A 46 1.41 -3.69 -18.98
CA ALA A 46 1.66 -4.53 -20.15
C ALA A 46 2.02 -3.70 -21.38
N ALA A 47 3.02 -4.13 -22.16
CA ALA A 47 3.38 -3.50 -23.44
C ALA A 47 2.50 -4.04 -24.59
N GLY A 48 1.88 -5.21 -24.41
CA GLY A 48 0.90 -5.77 -25.32
C GLY A 48 0.10 -6.93 -24.70
N PRO A 49 -0.87 -7.51 -25.44
CA PRO A 49 -1.75 -8.56 -24.91
C PRO A 49 -1.01 -9.80 -24.37
N GLY A 50 0.16 -10.12 -24.92
CA GLY A 50 0.99 -11.25 -24.46
C GLY A 50 1.55 -11.09 -23.05
N ASP A 51 1.68 -9.86 -22.54
CA ASP A 51 2.19 -9.60 -21.20
C ASP A 51 1.13 -9.74 -20.10
N VAL A 52 -0.15 -9.77 -20.51
CA VAL A 52 -1.27 -9.88 -19.57
C VAL A 52 -1.30 -11.25 -18.91
N VAL A 53 -1.01 -12.30 -19.67
CA VAL A 53 -1.08 -13.70 -19.24
C VAL A 53 0.32 -14.33 -19.24
N GLN A 54 1.18 -13.81 -18.36
CA GLN A 54 2.47 -14.40 -18.06
C GLN A 54 2.39 -15.24 -16.79
N LEU A 55 3.32 -16.19 -16.62
CA LEU A 55 3.35 -17.02 -15.40
C LEU A 55 3.38 -16.16 -14.13
N ILE A 56 4.17 -15.09 -14.11
CA ILE A 56 4.29 -14.21 -12.95
C ILE A 56 3.01 -13.39 -12.70
N THR A 57 2.33 -12.91 -13.74
CA THR A 57 1.10 -12.13 -13.57
C THR A 57 -0.05 -13.02 -13.09
N VAL A 58 -0.15 -14.24 -13.62
CA VAL A 58 -1.11 -15.25 -13.17
C VAL A 58 -0.82 -15.71 -11.74
N ALA A 59 0.46 -15.93 -11.40
CA ALA A 59 0.86 -16.30 -10.05
C ALA A 59 0.55 -15.20 -9.04
N LEU A 60 0.85 -13.93 -9.36
CA LEU A 60 0.50 -12.77 -8.53
C LEU A 60 -1.02 -12.66 -8.37
N PHE A 61 -1.78 -12.80 -9.45
CA PHE A 61 -3.24 -12.78 -9.39
C PHE A 61 -3.77 -13.89 -8.47
N ALA A 62 -3.33 -15.14 -8.67
CA ALA A 62 -3.75 -16.27 -7.84
C ALA A 62 -3.37 -16.08 -6.37
N TYR A 63 -2.18 -15.54 -6.09
CA TYR A 63 -1.72 -15.21 -4.75
C TYR A 63 -2.63 -14.16 -4.09
N PHE A 64 -2.88 -13.04 -4.77
CA PHE A 64 -3.73 -11.97 -4.25
C PHE A 64 -5.22 -12.33 -4.23
N LEU A 65 -5.64 -13.35 -4.98
CA LEU A 65 -7.01 -13.87 -4.96
C LEU A 65 -7.29 -14.66 -3.69
N LEU A 66 -6.42 -15.60 -3.31
CA LEU A 66 -6.71 -16.51 -2.20
C LEU A 66 -5.68 -16.45 -1.05
N PRO A 67 -4.39 -16.83 -1.22
CA PRO A 67 -3.41 -16.77 -0.14
C PRO A 67 -3.32 -15.42 0.57
N ALA A 68 -3.30 -14.31 -0.17
CA ALA A 68 -3.21 -12.98 0.44
C ALA A 68 -4.45 -12.63 1.27
N ASN A 69 -5.65 -13.11 0.87
CA ASN A 69 -6.86 -12.94 1.66
C ASN A 69 -6.87 -13.84 2.90
N LEU A 70 -6.33 -15.07 2.81
CA LEU A 70 -6.10 -15.93 3.98
C LEU A 70 -5.13 -15.27 4.97
N PHE A 71 -4.07 -14.65 4.48
CA PHE A 71 -3.15 -13.85 5.29
C PHE A 71 -3.88 -12.68 5.96
N LEU A 72 -4.53 -11.82 5.18
CA LEU A 72 -5.11 -10.56 5.66
C LEU A 72 -6.25 -10.80 6.65
N TYR A 73 -7.21 -11.66 6.28
CA TYR A 73 -8.37 -11.95 7.12
C TYR A 73 -8.10 -12.99 8.19
N GLY A 74 -7.17 -13.93 7.96
CA GLY A 74 -6.75 -14.87 8.99
C GLY A 74 -6.03 -14.16 10.15
N ILE A 75 -5.13 -13.22 9.87
CA ILE A 75 -4.53 -12.36 10.90
C ILE A 75 -5.61 -11.56 11.62
N ASN A 76 -6.55 -10.96 10.87
CA ASN A 76 -7.66 -10.22 11.45
C ASN A 76 -8.45 -11.05 12.46
N ASP A 77 -8.88 -12.25 12.07
CA ASP A 77 -9.67 -13.17 12.90
C ASP A 77 -8.88 -13.71 14.10
N ILE A 78 -7.57 -13.97 13.94
CA ILE A 78 -6.71 -14.41 15.06
C ILE A 78 -6.63 -13.33 16.15
N PHE A 79 -6.46 -12.06 15.78
CA PHE A 79 -6.32 -10.96 16.74
C PHE A 79 -7.66 -10.37 17.21
N ASP A 80 -8.78 -10.73 16.57
CA ASP A 80 -10.13 -10.33 16.96
C ASP A 80 -10.94 -11.44 17.64
N ALA A 81 -10.36 -12.63 17.87
CA ALA A 81 -11.07 -13.80 18.39
C ALA A 81 -12.00 -13.51 19.59
N ASP A 82 -11.54 -12.73 20.57
CA ASP A 82 -12.33 -12.36 21.75
C ASP A 82 -13.51 -11.45 21.43
N ILE A 83 -13.33 -10.50 20.51
CA ILE A 83 -14.37 -9.54 20.08
C ILE A 83 -15.37 -10.24 19.16
N ASP A 84 -14.87 -11.10 18.28
CA ASP A 84 -15.65 -11.87 17.33
C ASP A 84 -16.57 -12.89 18.00
N ALA A 85 -16.25 -13.35 19.21
CA ALA A 85 -17.13 -14.19 20.02
C ALA A 85 -18.47 -13.53 20.36
N LEU A 86 -18.53 -12.20 20.33
CA LEU A 86 -19.74 -11.42 20.60
C LEU A 86 -20.39 -10.85 19.33
N ASN A 87 -19.84 -11.15 18.15
CA ASN A 87 -20.29 -10.59 16.88
C ASN A 87 -21.43 -11.43 16.29
N PRO A 88 -22.66 -10.89 16.11
CA PRO A 88 -23.78 -11.64 15.56
C PRO A 88 -23.53 -12.19 14.15
N LYS A 89 -22.63 -11.56 13.38
CA LYS A 89 -22.28 -12.04 12.02
C LYS A 89 -21.50 -13.35 12.04
N LYS A 90 -20.87 -13.68 13.16
CA LYS A 90 -20.03 -14.87 13.37
C LYS A 90 -20.64 -15.90 14.32
N ALA A 91 -21.89 -15.68 14.75
CA ALA A 91 -22.68 -16.68 15.47
C ALA A 91 -22.94 -17.93 14.59
N GLU A 92 -23.50 -18.99 15.16
CA GLU A 92 -23.75 -20.26 14.44
C GLU A 92 -24.68 -20.10 13.22
N ASP A 93 -25.62 -19.16 13.27
CA ASP A 93 -26.51 -18.76 12.18
C ASP A 93 -25.98 -17.56 11.37
N GLY A 94 -24.77 -17.11 11.70
CA GLY A 94 -24.06 -16.01 11.08
C GLY A 94 -23.62 -16.32 9.64
N ARG A 95 -23.11 -15.29 8.98
CA ARG A 95 -22.66 -15.35 7.57
C ARG A 95 -21.14 -15.49 7.44
N GLU A 96 -20.41 -15.49 8.55
CA GLU A 96 -18.96 -15.53 8.59
C GLU A 96 -18.48 -16.56 9.60
N VAL A 97 -17.40 -17.27 9.27
CA VAL A 97 -16.79 -18.24 10.19
C VAL A 97 -16.14 -17.54 11.40
N GLN A 98 -16.11 -18.23 12.53
CA GLN A 98 -15.44 -17.78 13.75
C GLN A 98 -14.12 -18.52 13.96
N TYR A 99 -13.06 -17.78 14.31
CA TYR A 99 -11.80 -18.40 14.73
C TYR A 99 -11.86 -18.82 16.20
N THR A 100 -11.50 -20.07 16.47
CA THR A 100 -11.60 -20.70 17.81
C THR A 100 -10.27 -21.24 18.31
N GLY A 101 -9.14 -20.68 17.85
CA GLY A 101 -7.79 -21.06 18.32
C GLY A 101 -7.16 -22.24 17.59
N SER A 102 -7.67 -22.63 16.42
CA SER A 102 -7.11 -23.74 15.63
C SER A 102 -5.66 -23.48 15.21
N ARG A 103 -4.75 -24.38 15.62
CA ARG A 103 -3.33 -24.35 15.21
C ARG A 103 -3.15 -24.60 13.71
N ALA A 104 -4.01 -25.43 13.10
CA ALA A 104 -3.97 -25.70 11.67
C ALA A 104 -4.29 -24.45 10.85
N VAL A 105 -5.30 -23.68 11.27
CA VAL A 105 -5.65 -22.40 10.62
C VAL A 105 -4.49 -21.41 10.77
N ALA A 106 -3.93 -21.27 11.98
CA ALA A 106 -2.78 -20.39 12.20
C ALA A 106 -1.57 -20.78 11.33
N ALA A 107 -1.30 -22.08 11.17
CA ALA A 107 -0.24 -22.58 10.29
C ALA A 107 -0.51 -22.26 8.81
N VAL A 108 -1.77 -22.32 8.36
CA VAL A 108 -2.16 -21.93 7.00
C VAL A 108 -1.98 -20.43 6.77
N VAL A 109 -2.37 -19.59 7.74
CA VAL A 109 -2.17 -18.13 7.68
C VAL A 109 -0.68 -17.79 7.61
N ALA A 110 0.16 -18.45 8.43
CA ALA A 110 1.61 -18.30 8.37
C ALA A 110 2.17 -18.79 7.02
N SER A 111 1.69 -19.94 6.51
CA SER A 111 2.09 -20.49 5.22
C SER A 111 1.72 -19.58 4.05
N ALA A 112 0.57 -18.90 4.11
CA ALA A 112 0.17 -17.92 3.11
C ALA A 112 1.13 -16.71 3.06
N THR A 113 1.70 -16.34 4.20
CA THR A 113 2.76 -15.31 4.29
C THR A 113 4.06 -15.82 3.65
N LEU A 114 4.48 -17.06 3.98
CA LEU A 114 5.69 -17.67 3.44
C LEU A 114 5.61 -17.89 1.92
N LEU A 115 4.44 -18.29 1.41
CA LEU A 115 4.18 -18.39 -0.02
C LEU A 115 4.38 -17.04 -0.72
N GLY A 116 3.99 -15.97 -0.04
CA GLY A 116 4.27 -14.60 -0.48
C GLY A 116 5.76 -14.29 -0.61
N ALA A 117 6.56 -14.70 0.37
CA ALA A 117 8.02 -14.52 0.33
C ALA A 117 8.68 -15.22 -0.87
N ALA A 118 8.08 -16.29 -1.40
CA ALA A 118 8.57 -16.98 -2.59
C ALA A 118 8.58 -16.10 -3.86
N PHE A 119 7.80 -15.00 -3.89
CA PHE A 119 7.84 -14.04 -5.00
C PHE A 119 9.08 -13.14 -4.98
N VAL A 120 9.68 -12.88 -3.81
CA VAL A 120 10.75 -11.89 -3.62
C VAL A 120 11.91 -12.03 -4.63
N PRO A 121 12.43 -13.23 -4.94
CA PRO A 121 13.51 -13.40 -5.91
C PRO A 121 13.13 -13.04 -7.36
N PHE A 122 11.82 -13.04 -7.67
CA PHE A 122 11.28 -12.81 -9.01
C PHE A 122 10.74 -11.39 -9.20
N LEU A 123 10.66 -10.60 -8.12
CA LEU A 123 10.19 -9.23 -8.16
C LEU A 123 11.36 -8.25 -8.39
N PRO A 124 11.19 -7.24 -9.27
CA PRO A 124 12.17 -6.16 -9.37
C PRO A 124 12.18 -5.35 -8.07
N ARG A 125 13.31 -4.68 -7.80
CA ARG A 125 13.49 -3.88 -6.56
C ARG A 125 12.39 -2.86 -6.33
N THR A 126 11.84 -2.29 -7.40
CA THR A 126 10.73 -1.33 -7.36
C THR A 126 9.42 -1.95 -6.89
N ALA A 127 9.17 -3.23 -7.16
CA ALA A 127 8.00 -3.96 -6.67
C ALA A 127 8.14 -4.41 -5.20
N LEU A 128 9.36 -4.53 -4.68
CA LEU A 128 9.59 -4.98 -3.30
C LEU A 128 9.02 -4.02 -2.26
N LEU A 129 9.09 -2.70 -2.49
CA LEU A 129 8.57 -1.71 -1.55
C LEU A 129 7.04 -1.80 -1.37
N PRO A 130 6.19 -1.73 -2.42
CA PRO A 130 4.75 -1.91 -2.26
C PRO A 130 4.41 -3.32 -1.78
N PHE A 131 5.19 -4.35 -2.15
CA PHE A 131 4.96 -5.71 -1.66
C PHE A 131 5.19 -5.82 -0.15
N ALA A 132 6.31 -5.29 0.35
CA ALA A 132 6.58 -5.20 1.78
C ALA A 132 5.52 -4.34 2.50
N GLY A 133 5.15 -3.21 1.90
CA GLY A 133 4.07 -2.34 2.38
C GLY A 133 2.74 -3.09 2.57
N PHE A 134 2.40 -4.01 1.67
CA PHE A 134 1.18 -4.83 1.78
C PHE A 134 1.21 -5.70 3.04
N TYR A 135 2.30 -6.42 3.33
CA TYR A 135 2.40 -7.22 4.55
C TYR A 135 2.44 -6.34 5.80
N LEU A 136 3.21 -5.26 5.78
CA LEU A 136 3.34 -4.36 6.92
C LEU A 136 1.99 -3.75 7.28
N LEU A 137 1.25 -3.20 6.31
CA LEU A 137 -0.09 -2.66 6.55
C LEU A 137 -1.10 -3.75 6.91
N GLY A 138 -1.05 -4.92 6.27
CA GLY A 138 -1.95 -6.04 6.59
C GLY A 138 -1.80 -6.52 8.03
N VAL A 139 -0.57 -6.64 8.52
CA VAL A 139 -0.29 -6.95 9.94
C VAL A 139 -0.66 -5.77 10.83
N ALA A 140 -0.14 -4.57 10.54
CA ALA A 140 -0.33 -3.38 11.39
C ALA A 140 -1.80 -2.96 11.53
N TYR A 141 -2.65 -3.27 10.56
CA TYR A 141 -4.08 -3.02 10.65
C TYR A 141 -4.74 -3.81 11.80
N SER A 142 -4.34 -5.07 12.00
CA SER A 142 -5.03 -5.99 12.90
C SER A 142 -4.25 -6.35 14.18
N ALA A 143 -2.93 -6.40 14.11
CA ALA A 143 -2.07 -6.92 15.18
C ALA A 143 -1.49 -5.79 16.05
N PRO A 144 -1.28 -6.03 17.37
CA PRO A 144 -0.53 -5.13 18.24
C PRO A 144 0.95 -5.04 17.81
N PRO A 145 1.64 -3.93 18.14
CA PRO A 145 1.16 -2.80 18.95
C PRO A 145 0.38 -1.74 18.16
N LEU A 146 0.40 -1.78 16.82
CA LEU A 146 -0.15 -0.70 15.99
C LEU A 146 -1.68 -0.74 15.88
N ARG A 147 -2.24 -1.91 15.53
CA ARG A 147 -3.68 -2.18 15.38
C ARG A 147 -4.47 -1.01 14.80
N PHE A 148 -4.09 -0.53 13.61
CA PHE A 148 -4.61 0.73 13.04
C PHE A 148 -6.13 0.80 12.92
N LYS A 149 -6.82 -0.33 12.80
CA LYS A 149 -8.29 -0.37 12.77
C LYS A 149 -8.97 0.24 14.02
N THR A 150 -8.26 0.36 15.14
CA THR A 150 -8.78 0.99 16.37
C THR A 150 -8.36 2.45 16.53
N THR A 151 -7.59 3.00 15.58
CA THR A 151 -7.09 4.37 15.65
C THR A 151 -7.72 5.21 14.53
N PRO A 152 -8.51 6.26 14.87
CA PRO A 152 -9.12 7.13 13.87
C PRO A 152 -8.09 7.69 12.88
N PHE A 153 -8.50 7.86 11.62
CA PHE A 153 -7.68 8.27 10.48
C PHE A 153 -6.67 7.22 10.00
N LEU A 154 -5.95 6.56 10.92
CA LEU A 154 -5.03 5.48 10.56
C LEU A 154 -5.78 4.25 10.04
N ASP A 155 -6.99 4.00 10.52
CA ASP A 155 -7.90 2.99 9.97
C ASP A 155 -8.11 3.18 8.47
N SER A 156 -8.45 4.39 8.06
CA SER A 156 -8.83 4.77 6.70
C SER A 156 -7.60 4.88 5.83
N LEU A 157 -6.52 5.47 6.34
CA LEU A 157 -5.27 5.62 5.60
C LEU A 157 -4.63 4.26 5.29
N SER A 158 -4.65 3.33 6.24
CA SER A 158 -4.09 1.98 6.06
C SER A 158 -4.86 1.12 5.05
N ASN A 159 -6.13 1.46 4.73
CA ASN A 159 -6.86 0.87 3.60
C ASN A 159 -6.23 1.22 2.24
N GLY A 160 -5.28 2.16 2.19
CA GLY A 160 -4.36 2.33 1.05
C GLY A 160 -3.64 1.03 0.66
N LEU A 161 -3.61 0.00 1.54
CA LEU A 161 -3.08 -1.32 1.19
C LEU A 161 -3.71 -1.92 -0.08
N TYR A 162 -4.98 -1.64 -0.36
CA TYR A 162 -5.69 -2.22 -1.52
C TYR A 162 -5.16 -1.72 -2.86
N VAL A 163 -4.43 -0.59 -2.89
CA VAL A 163 -3.75 -0.10 -4.10
C VAL A 163 -2.42 -0.83 -4.32
N LEU A 164 -1.79 -1.37 -3.28
CA LEU A 164 -0.45 -1.94 -3.37
C LEU A 164 -0.32 -3.14 -4.33
N PRO A 165 -1.28 -4.08 -4.43
CA PRO A 165 -1.19 -5.16 -5.41
C PRO A 165 -1.12 -4.65 -6.87
N ALA A 166 -1.78 -3.53 -7.18
CA ALA A 166 -1.64 -2.88 -8.48
C ALA A 166 -0.22 -2.35 -8.72
N LEU A 167 0.38 -1.71 -7.71
CA LEU A 167 1.75 -1.21 -7.80
C LEU A 167 2.76 -2.35 -7.93
N VAL A 168 2.57 -3.45 -7.20
CA VAL A 168 3.41 -4.66 -7.32
C VAL A 168 3.34 -5.20 -8.73
N ALA A 169 2.13 -5.42 -9.26
CA ALA A 169 1.94 -5.98 -10.59
C ALA A 169 2.49 -5.06 -11.71
N TYR A 170 2.19 -3.76 -11.64
CA TYR A 170 2.70 -2.77 -12.57
C TYR A 170 4.23 -2.71 -12.55
N ALA A 171 4.83 -2.61 -11.36
CA ALA A 171 6.29 -2.53 -11.22
C ALA A 171 6.97 -3.84 -11.63
N THR A 172 6.31 -4.99 -11.47
CA THR A 172 6.82 -6.28 -11.95
C THR A 172 6.98 -6.30 -13.46
N LEU A 173 6.03 -5.73 -14.21
CA LEU A 173 6.09 -5.69 -15.68
C LEU A 173 6.99 -4.59 -16.21
N THR A 174 6.94 -3.41 -15.60
CA THR A 174 7.61 -2.21 -16.16
C THR A 174 8.97 -1.91 -15.54
N GLY A 175 9.28 -2.53 -14.40
CA GLY A 175 10.44 -2.18 -13.57
C GLY A 175 10.34 -0.81 -12.88
N SER A 176 9.22 -0.10 -12.99
CA SER A 176 9.04 1.27 -12.49
C SER A 176 7.66 1.49 -11.84
N PHE A 177 7.45 2.63 -11.18
CA PHE A 177 6.12 2.98 -10.68
C PHE A 177 5.28 3.64 -11.79
N PRO A 178 3.94 3.53 -11.72
CA PRO A 178 3.10 4.16 -12.72
C PRO A 178 3.36 5.67 -12.78
N PRO A 179 3.43 6.26 -13.98
CA PRO A 179 3.57 7.70 -14.10
C PRO A 179 2.40 8.36 -13.37
N THR A 180 2.69 9.39 -12.58
CA THR A 180 1.65 10.22 -11.96
C THR A 180 0.68 10.71 -13.03
N LEU A 181 -0.63 10.80 -12.74
CA LEU A 181 -1.67 11.33 -13.64
C LEU A 181 -1.30 12.68 -14.30
N LEU A 182 -0.48 13.46 -13.60
CA LEU A 182 0.04 14.76 -14.04
C LEU A 182 1.14 14.64 -15.12
N GLY A 183 1.80 13.49 -15.26
CA GLY A 183 3.05 13.35 -16.01
C GLY A 183 4.18 14.16 -15.40
N GLU A 184 5.42 13.95 -15.85
CA GLU A 184 6.61 14.57 -15.25
C GLU A 184 6.52 16.10 -15.20
N ARG A 185 6.17 16.74 -16.32
CA ARG A 185 6.09 18.20 -16.41
C ARG A 185 5.03 18.81 -15.50
N ARG A 186 3.81 18.25 -15.45
CA ARG A 186 2.76 18.83 -14.60
C ARG A 186 2.97 18.45 -13.13
N THR A 187 3.65 17.35 -12.83
CA THR A 187 4.10 17.03 -11.46
C THR A 187 5.15 18.03 -11.00
N LEU A 188 6.15 18.35 -11.83
CA LEU A 188 7.12 19.41 -11.51
C LEU A 188 6.44 20.78 -11.34
N ALA A 189 5.46 21.11 -12.19
CA ALA A 189 4.68 22.34 -12.04
C ALA A 189 3.88 22.36 -10.72
N TYR A 190 3.23 21.25 -10.36
CA TYR A 190 2.52 21.09 -9.09
C TYR A 190 3.47 21.23 -7.89
N CYS A 191 4.60 20.53 -7.90
CA CYS A 191 5.63 20.66 -6.87
C CYS A 191 6.15 22.10 -6.77
N GLY A 192 6.42 22.75 -7.91
CA GLY A 192 6.83 24.16 -7.95
C GLY A 192 5.77 25.09 -7.35
N ALA A 193 4.49 24.87 -7.64
CA ALA A 193 3.40 25.63 -7.04
C ALA A 193 3.31 25.43 -5.52
N CYS A 194 3.47 24.20 -5.03
CA CYS A 194 3.51 23.92 -3.59
C CYS A 194 4.69 24.62 -2.90
N TRP A 195 5.89 24.58 -3.49
CA TRP A 195 7.05 25.29 -2.97
C TRP A 195 6.89 26.81 -3.03
N LEU A 196 6.19 27.33 -4.04
CA LEU A 196 5.89 28.76 -4.16
C LEU A 196 4.97 29.22 -3.04
N ALA A 197 3.89 28.46 -2.80
CA ALA A 197 2.98 28.72 -1.71
C ALA A 197 3.71 28.66 -0.35
N ALA A 198 4.55 27.64 -0.14
CA ALA A 198 5.34 27.50 1.08
C ALA A 198 6.30 28.68 1.27
N ALA A 199 7.06 29.08 0.24
CA ALA A 199 7.95 30.23 0.30
C ALA A 199 7.19 31.53 0.58
N GLY A 200 6.01 31.72 -0.02
CA GLY A 200 5.14 32.87 0.23
C GLY A 200 4.66 32.93 1.69
N LEU A 201 4.17 31.81 2.23
CA LEU A 201 3.75 31.70 3.63
C LEU A 201 4.92 31.95 4.59
N MET A 202 6.10 31.37 4.30
CA MET A 202 7.30 31.56 5.13
C MET A 202 7.81 33.00 5.07
N THR A 203 7.72 33.65 3.92
CA THR A 203 8.05 35.09 3.77
C THR A 203 7.12 35.95 4.62
N TRP A 204 5.83 35.61 4.66
CA TRP A 204 4.85 36.32 5.49
C TRP A 204 5.14 36.18 6.98
N LEU A 205 5.63 35.01 7.42
CA LEU A 205 6.09 34.81 8.80
C LEU A 205 7.40 35.57 9.07
N HIS A 206 8.40 35.40 8.20
CA HIS A 206 9.69 36.08 8.31
C HIS A 206 10.46 36.03 6.97
N PRO A 207 10.95 37.16 6.42
CA PRO A 207 11.60 37.19 5.10
C PRO A 207 12.78 36.22 4.93
N PHE A 208 13.58 36.01 5.99
CA PHE A 208 14.67 35.03 5.99
C PHE A 208 14.17 33.59 5.72
N LEU A 209 13.07 33.17 6.36
CA LEU A 209 12.50 31.84 6.13
C LEU A 209 12.00 31.71 4.69
N GLY A 210 11.38 32.78 4.18
CA GLY A 210 11.01 32.90 2.76
C GLY A 210 12.19 32.64 1.83
N GLY A 211 13.32 33.29 2.08
CA GLY A 211 14.56 33.12 1.31
C GLY A 211 15.09 31.68 1.33
N VAL A 212 15.08 31.01 2.49
CA VAL A 212 15.50 29.61 2.58
C VAL A 212 14.57 28.70 1.78
N PHE A 213 13.26 28.88 1.89
CA PHE A 213 12.29 28.05 1.18
C PHE A 213 12.27 28.33 -0.33
N ALA A 214 12.64 29.54 -0.76
CA ALA A 214 12.80 29.86 -2.17
C ALA A 214 13.91 29.06 -2.87
N VAL A 215 14.87 28.47 -2.13
CA VAL A 215 15.90 27.57 -2.71
C VAL A 215 15.25 26.38 -3.42
N TYR A 216 14.13 25.85 -2.92
CA TYR A 216 13.44 24.72 -3.55
C TYR A 216 12.76 25.12 -4.87
N LEU A 217 12.35 26.38 -5.01
CA LEU A 217 11.86 26.92 -6.29
C LEU A 217 12.98 27.00 -7.32
N LEU A 218 14.12 27.55 -6.91
CA LEU A 218 15.31 27.63 -7.77
C LEU A 218 15.79 26.23 -8.16
N PHE A 219 15.69 25.27 -7.25
CA PHE A 219 16.02 23.89 -7.50
C PHE A 219 15.10 23.24 -8.55
N VAL A 220 13.78 23.36 -8.40
CA VAL A 220 12.81 22.88 -9.40
C VAL A 220 13.03 23.57 -10.75
N ALA A 221 13.22 24.90 -10.77
CA ALA A 221 13.51 25.65 -11.97
C ALA A 221 14.81 25.19 -12.65
N GLY A 222 15.86 24.92 -11.87
CA GLY A 222 17.14 24.41 -12.34
C GLY A 222 17.03 23.01 -12.96
N ILE A 223 16.24 22.11 -12.37
CA ILE A 223 15.94 20.79 -12.94
C ILE A 223 15.29 20.94 -14.32
N VAL A 224 14.25 21.78 -14.41
CA VAL A 224 13.51 22.00 -15.65
C VAL A 224 14.38 22.66 -16.72
N ALA A 225 15.10 23.74 -16.37
CA ALA A 225 15.94 24.48 -17.31
C ALA A 225 17.14 23.65 -17.79
N GLY A 226 17.73 22.85 -16.90
CA GLY A 226 18.86 21.97 -17.21
C GLY A 226 18.46 20.65 -17.86
N SER A 227 17.17 20.36 -18.05
CA SER A 227 16.65 19.07 -18.52
C SER A 227 17.23 17.88 -17.72
N VAL A 228 17.41 18.06 -16.42
CA VAL A 228 17.98 17.04 -15.54
C VAL A 228 16.92 15.99 -15.25
N ALA A 229 17.25 14.71 -15.46
CA ALA A 229 16.36 13.61 -15.10
C ALA A 229 16.00 13.66 -13.61
N VAL A 230 14.70 13.61 -13.29
CA VAL A 230 14.20 13.70 -11.90
C VAL A 230 14.83 12.66 -10.99
N SER A 231 15.05 11.43 -11.49
CA SER A 231 15.72 10.35 -10.75
C SER A 231 17.15 10.70 -10.33
N ARG A 232 17.88 11.49 -11.13
CA ARG A 232 19.22 11.99 -10.81
C ARG A 232 19.14 13.14 -9.81
N ALA A 233 18.26 14.11 -10.07
CA ALA A 233 18.07 15.26 -9.19
C ALA A 233 17.61 14.85 -7.79
N TYR A 234 16.87 13.74 -7.66
CA TYR A 234 16.43 13.19 -6.39
C TYR A 234 17.59 12.95 -5.40
N TRP A 235 18.76 12.54 -5.90
CA TRP A 235 19.94 12.29 -5.06
C TRP A 235 20.63 13.56 -4.54
N TRP A 236 20.23 14.75 -5.00
CA TRP A 236 20.77 16.01 -4.50
C TRP A 236 20.01 16.54 -3.28
N PHE A 237 18.79 16.06 -3.02
CA PHE A 237 17.97 16.50 -1.89
C PHE A 237 18.66 16.38 -0.53
N PRO A 238 19.43 15.32 -0.19
CA PRO A 238 20.15 15.27 1.07
C PRO A 238 21.09 16.46 1.27
N ALA A 239 21.83 16.86 0.24
CA ALA A 239 22.74 18.01 0.31
C ALA A 239 21.97 19.34 0.40
N VAL A 240 20.94 19.52 -0.44
CA VAL A 240 20.08 20.72 -0.43
C VAL A 240 19.40 20.91 0.93
N ASN A 241 18.81 19.85 1.48
CA ASN A 241 18.13 19.88 2.77
C ASN A 241 19.11 20.13 3.92
N THR A 242 20.31 19.55 3.86
CA THR A 242 21.37 19.78 4.85
C THR A 242 21.78 21.25 4.86
N LEU A 243 22.01 21.84 3.68
CA LEU A 243 22.36 23.25 3.55
C LEU A 243 21.23 24.16 4.06
N ALA A 244 19.98 23.90 3.63
CA ALA A 244 18.82 24.66 4.08
C ALA A 244 18.64 24.58 5.61
N GLY A 245 18.74 23.37 6.17
CA GLY A 245 18.66 23.14 7.61
C GLY A 245 19.79 23.82 8.39
N MET A 246 21.01 23.78 7.86
CA MET A 246 22.17 24.49 8.43
C MET A 246 21.92 26.00 8.45
N VAL A 247 21.47 26.59 7.34
CA VAL A 247 21.17 28.02 7.25
C VAL A 247 20.09 28.41 8.25
N LEU A 248 19.00 27.65 8.35
CA LEU A 248 17.94 27.89 9.35
C LEU A 248 18.49 27.84 10.77
N THR A 249 19.30 26.84 11.08
CA THR A 249 19.87 26.64 12.43
C THR A 249 20.82 27.78 12.79
N LEU A 250 21.77 28.10 11.91
CA LEU A 250 22.74 29.18 12.14
C LEU A 250 22.06 30.55 12.19
N GLY A 251 21.05 30.79 11.34
CA GLY A 251 20.25 32.02 11.37
C GLY A 251 19.47 32.17 12.67
N GLY A 252 18.87 31.07 13.17
CA GLY A 252 18.20 31.05 14.47
C GLY A 252 19.17 31.32 15.63
N ILE A 253 20.34 30.67 15.64
CA ILE A 253 21.39 30.93 16.63
C ILE A 253 21.87 32.38 16.56
N TRP A 254 22.08 32.92 15.36
CA TRP A 254 22.51 34.30 15.16
C TRP A 254 21.52 35.29 15.76
N GLY A 255 20.22 35.11 15.50
CA GLY A 255 19.17 35.95 16.06
C GLY A 255 19.04 35.84 17.59
N LEU A 256 19.30 34.66 18.16
CA LEU A 256 19.37 34.51 19.63
C LEU A 256 20.52 35.31 20.25
N ILE A 257 21.64 35.45 19.54
CA ILE A 257 22.83 36.15 20.05
C ILE A 257 22.76 37.66 19.80
N HIS A 258 22.21 38.10 18.66
CA HIS A 258 22.31 39.49 18.20
C HIS A 258 20.98 40.25 18.16
N GLY A 259 19.85 39.58 18.38
CA GLY A 259 18.49 40.14 18.20
C GLY A 259 18.06 40.15 16.74
#